data_AF-A0A396GIG3-F1
#
_entry.id   AF-A0A396GIG3-F1
#
_cell.length_a   1.000
_cell.length_b   1.000
_cell.length_c   1.000
_cell.angle_alpha   90.00
_cell.angle_beta   90.00
_cell.angle_gamma   90.00
#
_symmetry.space_group_name_H-M   'P 1'
#
loop_
_entity.id
_entity.type
_entity.pdbx_description
1 polymer ?
#
loop_
_entity_poly.entity_id
_entity_poly.type
_entity_poly.pdbx_seq_one_letter_code
_entity_poly.pdbx_strand_id
1 'polypeptide(L)'
;MIGDKCAVVFTEVSLEIAVEFNDYCHSHRPPIAFIKTEVRGLFGSVFCDFGPEFTVVDVNGEEPHTGIIASISNDNPALVTCVDDERLEF
;
A
#
# COMPACT_ATOMS: atom_id res chain seq x y z
N MET A 1 -24.58 -8.29 6.04
CA MET A 1 -23.47 -9.27 6.04
C MET A 1 -22.21 -8.61 5.49
N ILE A 2 -21.61 -7.71 6.28
CA ILE A 2 -20.34 -7.04 5.96
C ILE A 2 -19.18 -7.64 6.77
N GLY A 3 -19.45 -8.13 7.99
CA GLY A 3 -18.44 -8.72 8.88
C GLY A 3 -17.66 -9.93 8.34
N ASP A 4 -18.16 -10.61 7.31
CA ASP A 4 -17.48 -11.77 6.70
C ASP A 4 -16.59 -11.38 5.50
N LYS A 5 -16.40 -10.08 5.24
CA LYS A 5 -15.66 -9.56 4.09
C LYS A 5 -14.32 -8.97 4.52
N CYS A 6 -13.27 -9.20 3.73
CA CYS A 6 -11.97 -8.57 3.94
C CYS A 6 -11.91 -7.14 3.40
N ALA A 7 -12.78 -6.79 2.43
CA ALA A 7 -12.88 -5.46 1.86
C ALA A 7 -14.33 -5.14 1.43
N VAL A 8 -14.69 -3.85 1.47
CA VAL A 8 -15.94 -3.31 0.96
C VAL A 8 -15.71 -2.05 0.15
N VAL A 9 -16.53 -1.86 -0.89
CA VAL A 9 -16.49 -0.70 -1.78
C VAL A 9 -17.85 -0.04 -1.82
N PHE A 10 -17.90 1.25 -1.48
CA PHE A 10 -19.12 2.05 -1.46
C PHE A 10 -19.07 3.06 -2.62
N THR A 11 -20.11 3.03 -3.46
CA THR A 11 -20.27 3.92 -4.61
C THR A 11 -21.55 4.74 -4.47
N GLU A 12 -21.49 6.02 -4.81
CA GLU A 12 -22.68 6.91 -4.88
C GLU A 12 -23.55 6.98 -3.60
N VAL A 13 -22.97 6.69 -2.44
CA VAL A 13 -23.63 6.86 -1.12
C VAL A 13 -23.44 8.28 -0.59
N SER A 14 -24.29 8.70 0.36
CA SER A 14 -24.05 9.94 1.11
C SER A 14 -22.78 9.84 1.94
N LEU A 15 -22.14 10.98 2.20
CA LEU A 15 -20.95 11.03 3.06
C LEU A 15 -21.24 10.52 4.47
N GLU A 16 -22.42 10.82 5.02
CA GLU A 16 -22.85 10.36 6.34
C GLU A 16 -22.85 8.83 6.45
N ILE A 17 -23.44 8.14 5.48
CA ILE A 17 -23.45 6.67 5.44
C ILE A 17 -22.02 6.15 5.24
N ALA A 18 -21.22 6.78 4.37
CA ALA A 18 -19.85 6.34 4.15
C ALA A 18 -19.01 6.42 5.44
N VAL A 19 -19.15 7.49 6.23
CA VAL A 19 -18.45 7.67 7.51
C VAL A 19 -18.89 6.62 8.52
N GLU A 20 -20.21 6.41 8.69
CA GLU A 20 -20.75 5.40 9.61
C GLU A 20 -20.21 4.00 9.32
N PHE A 21 -20.22 3.60 8.04
CA PHE A 21 -19.72 2.28 7.65
C PHE A 21 -18.20 2.20 7.67
N ASN A 22 -17.47 3.29 7.39
CA ASN A 22 -16.02 3.32 7.55
C ASN A 22 -15.63 3.07 9.01
N ASP A 23 -16.28 3.75 9.96
CA ASP A 23 -16.01 3.59 11.39
C ASP A 23 -16.28 2.14 11.86
N TYR A 24 -17.36 1.53 11.37
CA TYR A 24 -17.64 0.11 11.60
C TYR A 24 -16.53 -0.79 11.04
N CYS A 25 -16.10 -0.57 9.79
CA CYS A 25 -15.07 -1.37 9.12
C CYS A 25 -13.70 -1.23 9.80
N HIS A 26 -13.31 0.00 10.15
CA HIS A 26 -12.05 0.33 10.80
C HIS A 26 -11.94 -0.26 12.21
N SER A 27 -13.05 -0.24 12.97
CA SER A 27 -13.10 -0.78 14.33
C SER A 27 -13.29 -2.31 14.39
N HIS A 28 -13.62 -2.96 13.26
CA HIS A 28 -13.79 -4.40 13.20
C HIS A 28 -12.50 -5.16 13.60
N ARG A 29 -12.66 -6.44 13.94
CA ARG A 29 -11.56 -7.32 14.36
C ARG A 29 -11.68 -8.65 13.60
N PRO A 30 -10.88 -8.86 12.53
CA PRO A 30 -9.86 -7.95 11.98
C PRO A 30 -10.46 -6.69 11.31
N PRO A 31 -9.72 -5.58 11.13
CA PRO A 31 -10.23 -4.45 10.35
C PRO A 31 -10.65 -4.87 8.94
N ILE A 32 -11.74 -4.29 8.43
CA ILE A 32 -12.23 -4.51 7.07
C ILE A 32 -11.74 -3.35 6.21
N ALA A 33 -11.08 -3.62 5.09
CA ALA A 33 -10.67 -2.57 4.17
C ALA A 33 -11.90 -1.86 3.58
N PHE A 34 -11.94 -0.54 3.66
CA PHE A 34 -13.03 0.29 3.17
C PHE A 34 -12.55 1.20 2.04
N ILE A 35 -13.30 1.21 0.94
CA ILE A 35 -13.06 2.11 -0.18
C ILE A 35 -14.35 2.85 -0.49
N LYS A 36 -14.29 4.17 -0.57
CA LYS A 36 -15.40 4.99 -1.09
C LYS A 36 -14.98 5.64 -2.39
N THR A 37 -15.84 5.58 -3.39
CA THR A 37 -15.62 6.32 -4.64
C THR A 37 -16.91 6.91 -5.18
N GLU A 38 -16.82 8.04 -5.87
CA GLU A 38 -17.94 8.62 -6.62
C GLU A 38 -17.44 9.38 -7.85
N VAL A 39 -18.30 9.50 -8.86
CA VAL A 39 -18.07 10.30 -10.07
C VAL A 39 -19.19 11.33 -10.18
N ARG A 40 -18.83 12.59 -10.47
CA ARG A 40 -19.75 13.72 -10.69
C ARG A 40 -19.38 14.43 -12.00
N GLY A 41 -19.88 13.90 -13.11
CA GLY A 41 -19.53 14.37 -14.46
C GLY A 41 -18.06 14.08 -14.76
N LEU A 42 -17.26 15.13 -15.01
CA LEU A 42 -15.81 15.01 -15.26
C LEU A 42 -14.97 14.89 -13.98
N PHE A 43 -15.58 15.08 -12.81
CA PHE A 43 -14.89 15.00 -11.52
C PHE A 43 -15.11 13.62 -10.90
N GLY A 44 -14.13 13.14 -10.13
CA GLY A 44 -14.26 11.93 -9.34
C GLY A 44 -13.44 12.02 -8.06
N SER A 45 -13.80 11.20 -7.08
CA SER A 45 -13.02 11.06 -5.84
C SER A 45 -12.91 9.59 -5.44
N VAL A 46 -11.81 9.28 -4.76
CA VAL A 46 -11.57 7.98 -4.11
C VAL A 46 -11.00 8.23 -2.72
N PHE A 47 -11.45 7.43 -1.76
CA PHE A 47 -10.95 7.37 -0.40
C PHE A 47 -10.70 5.90 -0.05
N CYS A 48 -9.59 5.62 0.62
CA CYS A 48 -9.19 4.28 1.05
C CYS A 48 -8.83 4.29 2.53
N ASP A 49 -9.40 3.35 3.29
CA ASP A 49 -9.05 3.03 4.67
C ASP A 49 -8.76 1.53 4.75
N PHE A 50 -7.50 1.16 4.88
CA PHE A 50 -7.08 -0.25 4.97
C PHE A 50 -6.86 -0.71 6.42
N GLY A 51 -7.35 0.07 7.39
CA GLY A 51 -7.11 -0.13 8.80
C GLY A 51 -5.79 0.50 9.28
N PRO A 52 -5.55 0.47 10.60
CA PRO A 52 -4.38 1.09 11.22
C PRO A 52 -3.06 0.38 10.90
N GLU A 53 -3.12 -0.90 10.50
CA GLU A 53 -1.97 -1.74 10.19
C GLU A 53 -2.18 -2.40 8.83
N PHE A 54 -1.53 -1.85 7.80
CA PHE A 54 -1.54 -2.40 6.45
C PHE A 54 -0.11 -2.42 5.91
N THR A 55 0.38 -3.61 5.54
CA THR A 55 1.74 -3.79 5.02
C THR A 55 1.75 -3.65 3.51
N VAL A 56 2.43 -2.61 3.01
CA VAL A 56 2.78 -2.50 1.59
C VAL A 56 4.10 -3.25 1.38
N VAL A 57 4.04 -4.39 0.70
CA VAL A 57 5.23 -5.23 0.42
C VAL A 57 6.07 -4.69 -0.74
N ASP A 58 5.43 -3.91 -1.61
CA ASP A 58 6.04 -3.28 -2.78
C ASP A 58 5.41 -1.89 -2.96
N VAL A 59 6.24 -0.85 -2.87
CA VAL A 59 5.81 0.55 -2.83
C VAL A 59 5.85 1.21 -4.21
N ASN A 60 6.55 0.64 -5.19
CA ASN A 60 6.79 1.26 -6.48
C ASN A 60 6.43 0.38 -7.67
N GLY A 61 6.34 -0.94 -7.51
CA GLY A 61 6.04 -1.87 -8.61
C GLY A 61 7.16 -2.00 -9.64
N GLU A 62 8.34 -1.47 -9.34
CA GLU A 62 9.50 -1.53 -10.24
C GLU A 62 10.25 -2.85 -10.05
N GLU A 63 10.88 -3.33 -11.11
CA GLU A 63 11.72 -4.52 -11.02
C GLU A 63 12.90 -4.28 -10.05
N PRO A 64 13.23 -5.23 -9.16
CA PRO A 64 14.35 -5.09 -8.25
C PRO A 64 15.65 -4.81 -9.00
N HIS A 65 16.44 -3.85 -8.50
CA HIS A 65 17.77 -3.60 -9.06
C HIS A 65 18.67 -4.83 -8.90
N THR A 66 19.39 -5.18 -9.97
CA THR A 66 20.33 -6.30 -10.00
C THR A 66 21.70 -5.83 -10.44
N GLY A 67 22.78 -6.38 -9.87
CA GLY A 67 24.10 -6.25 -10.48
C GLY A 67 25.14 -7.18 -9.88
N ILE A 68 26.37 -7.08 -10.37
CA ILE A 68 27.44 -8.04 -10.11
C ILE A 68 28.35 -7.54 -8.99
N ILE A 69 28.53 -8.38 -7.96
CA ILE A 69 29.43 -8.09 -6.82
C ILE A 69 30.88 -8.19 -7.27
N ALA A 70 31.66 -7.14 -7.00
CA ALA A 70 33.09 -7.10 -7.26
C ALA A 70 33.91 -7.56 -6.04
N SER A 71 33.60 -7.09 -4.83
CA SER A 71 34.25 -7.53 -3.58
C SER A 71 33.43 -7.19 -2.32
N ILE A 72 33.74 -7.89 -1.23
CA ILE A 72 33.16 -7.70 0.11
C ILE A 72 34.32 -7.57 1.12
N SER A 73 34.33 -6.52 1.95
CA SER A 73 35.36 -6.33 3.00
C SER A 73 35.08 -7.18 4.25
N ASN A 74 36.12 -7.46 5.04
CA ASN A 74 36.01 -8.15 6.34
C ASN A 74 35.85 -7.18 7.53
N ASP A 75 35.41 -5.95 7.26
CA ASP A 75 35.16 -4.94 8.30
C ASP A 75 33.78 -5.12 8.94
N ASN A 76 33.50 -4.34 9.98
CA ASN A 76 32.17 -4.26 10.61
C ASN A 76 31.74 -2.79 10.75
N PRO A 77 30.85 -2.27 9.86
CA PRO A 77 30.11 -2.98 8.81
C PRO A 77 30.95 -3.30 7.57
N ALA A 78 30.60 -4.37 6.87
CA ALA A 78 31.26 -4.77 5.62
C ALA A 78 30.92 -3.79 4.49
N LEU A 79 31.91 -3.46 3.67
CA LEU A 79 31.73 -2.70 2.43
C LEU A 79 31.49 -3.67 1.27
N VAL A 80 30.41 -3.47 0.52
CA VAL A 80 30.11 -4.19 -0.73
C VAL A 80 30.39 -3.27 -1.90
N THR A 81 31.19 -3.72 -2.85
CA THR A 81 31.50 -3.01 -4.10
C THR A 81 30.91 -3.76 -5.29
N CYS A 82 30.35 -3.04 -6.25
CA CYS A 82 29.76 -3.59 -7.47
C CYS A 82 30.62 -3.22 -8.70
N VAL A 83 30.46 -3.94 -9.81
CA VAL A 83 31.14 -3.61 -11.09
C VAL A 83 30.55 -2.30 -11.67
N ASP A 84 31.42 -1.39 -12.12
CA ASP A 84 31.08 0.00 -12.49
C ASP A 84 30.19 0.18 -13.75
N ASP A 85 29.95 -0.88 -14.54
CA ASP A 85 29.20 -0.75 -15.80
C ASP A 85 27.71 -0.39 -15.60
N GLU A 86 27.17 -0.65 -14.40
CA GLU A 86 25.81 -0.24 -14.01
C GLU A 86 25.85 0.38 -12.60
N ARG A 87 25.77 1.72 -12.52
CA ARG A 87 25.63 2.40 -11.22
C ARG A 87 24.27 2.03 -10.62
N LEU A 88 24.27 1.10 -9.68
CA LEU A 88 23.09 0.76 -8.87
C LEU A 88 22.87 1.86 -7.84
N GLU A 89 21.74 2.56 -7.92
CA GLU A 89 21.24 3.41 -6.84
C GLU A 89 20.32 2.55 -5.97
N PHE A 90 20.72 2.30 -4.73
CA PHE A 90 19.95 1.54 -3.73
C PHE A 90 19.30 2.48 -2.71
#